data_AF-A0AAN4WFF3-F1
#
_entry.id   AF-A0AAN4WFF3-F1
#
_cell.length_a   1.000
_cell.length_b   1.000
_cell.length_c   1.000
_cell.angle_alpha   90.00
_cell.angle_beta   90.00
_cell.angle_gamma   90.00
#
_symmetry.space_group_name_H-M   'P 1'
#
loop_
_entity.id
_entity.type
_entity.pdbx_description
1 polymer ?
#
loop_
_entity_poly.entity_id
_entity_poly.type
_entity_poly.pdbx_seq_one_letter_code
_entity_poly.pdbx_strand_id
1 'polypeptide(L)'
;MGEMKKYFVLIGLILVWWGCHNPTPGYLEMGNAQYVPDTMIIRKELDPLKDAYRKMNNAPWVSPKCQGVDGTAPLLFEIVDVTSVDGDAAMFESFLKIRGGGRMEFPLKVSVPVGHYLVSVRVSNEGYSEVIPDVFTFIVE
;
A
#
# COMPACT_ATOMS: atom_id res chain seq x y z
N MET A 1 34.85 -52.47 17.47
CA MET A 1 34.27 -51.25 18.10
C MET A 1 34.93 -49.94 17.64
N GLY A 2 35.83 -49.94 16.63
CA GLY A 2 36.45 -48.71 16.10
C GLY A 2 35.72 -48.10 14.89
N GLU A 3 35.10 -48.94 14.05
CA GLU A 3 34.45 -48.48 12.81
C GLU A 3 33.13 -47.73 13.07
N MET A 4 32.25 -48.21 13.97
CA MET A 4 31.02 -47.47 14.35
C MET A 4 31.31 -46.09 14.93
N LYS A 5 32.44 -45.92 15.63
CA LYS A 5 32.85 -44.64 16.23
C LYS A 5 33.21 -43.60 15.16
N LYS A 6 33.78 -44.01 14.01
CA LYS A 6 34.04 -43.12 12.87
C LYS A 6 32.74 -42.61 12.24
N TYR A 7 31.73 -43.47 12.12
CA TYR A 7 30.41 -43.06 11.59
C TYR A 7 29.69 -42.11 12.55
N PHE A 8 29.75 -42.31 13.86
CA PHE A 8 29.21 -41.36 14.84
C PHE A 8 29.92 -39.99 14.78
N VAL A 9 31.24 -39.97 14.57
CA VAL A 9 32.01 -38.71 14.38
C VAL A 9 31.62 -38.03 13.06
N LEU A 10 31.43 -38.80 11.97
CA LEU A 10 30.99 -38.27 10.68
C LEU A 10 29.57 -37.70 10.72
N ILE A 11 28.63 -38.39 11.38
CA ILE A 11 27.24 -37.94 11.56
C ILE A 11 27.20 -36.69 12.45
N GLY A 12 28.02 -36.64 13.50
CA GLY A 12 28.18 -35.45 14.33
C GLY A 12 28.68 -34.22 13.56
N LEU A 13 29.59 -34.40 12.61
CA LEU A 13 30.09 -33.31 11.74
C LEU A 13 29.03 -32.79 10.76
N ILE A 14 28.15 -33.66 10.25
CA ILE A 14 27.09 -33.26 9.30
C ILE A 14 25.97 -32.47 10.00
N LEU A 15 25.63 -32.80 11.25
CA LEU A 15 24.57 -32.12 12.00
C LEU A 15 24.92 -30.66 12.39
N VAL A 16 26.21 -30.30 12.44
CA VAL A 16 26.67 -28.94 12.75
C VAL A 16 26.43 -27.98 11.58
N TRP A 17 26.25 -28.48 10.35
CA TRP A 17 26.02 -27.66 9.15
C TRP A 17 24.57 -27.28 8.87
N TRP A 18 23.59 -27.85 9.59
CA TRP A 18 22.17 -27.48 9.44
C TRP A 18 21.67 -26.49 10.51
N GLY A 19 22.51 -26.12 11.48
CA GLY A 19 22.16 -25.20 12.55
C GLY A 19 22.46 -23.75 12.21
N CYS A 20 21.73 -23.14 11.26
CA CYS A 20 21.46 -21.69 11.19
C CYS A 20 20.53 -21.40 10.00
N HIS A 21 19.23 -21.57 10.19
CA HIS A 21 18.24 -20.92 9.34
C HIS A 21 17.84 -19.63 10.07
N ASN A 22 18.33 -18.47 9.61
CA ASN A 22 17.86 -17.20 10.14
C ASN A 22 16.38 -17.03 9.75
N PRO A 23 15.45 -16.90 10.71
CA PRO A 23 14.05 -16.62 10.36
C PRO A 23 13.99 -15.28 9.64
N THR A 24 13.12 -15.17 8.62
CA THR A 24 12.81 -13.89 7.99
C THR A 24 12.29 -12.93 9.06
N PRO A 25 12.93 -11.77 9.28
CA PRO A 25 12.42 -10.77 10.21
C PRO A 25 11.01 -10.33 9.81
N GLY A 26 10.15 -10.08 10.79
CA GLY A 26 8.83 -9.48 10.58
C GLY A 26 7.72 -10.43 10.14
N TYR A 27 6.55 -9.85 9.90
CA TYR A 27 5.37 -10.48 9.30
C TYR A 27 4.49 -9.39 8.66
N LEU A 28 3.64 -9.80 7.72
CA LEU A 28 2.63 -8.94 7.10
C LEU A 28 1.38 -9.77 6.81
N GLU A 29 0.23 -9.33 7.32
CA GLU A 29 -1.09 -9.90 7.07
C GLU A 29 -2.05 -8.84 6.53
N MET A 30 -2.62 -9.13 5.36
CA MET A 30 -3.44 -8.19 4.56
C MET A 30 -4.87 -8.68 4.32
N GLY A 31 -5.29 -9.78 4.94
CA GLY A 31 -6.58 -10.42 4.65
C GLY A 31 -7.82 -9.56 4.92
N ASN A 32 -7.68 -8.48 5.70
CA ASN A 32 -8.74 -7.51 5.97
C ASN A 32 -8.39 -6.10 5.50
N ALA A 33 -7.38 -5.96 4.62
CA ALA A 33 -6.87 -4.66 4.21
C ALA A 33 -7.88 -3.92 3.31
N GLN A 34 -8.30 -2.74 3.74
CA GLN A 34 -9.34 -1.97 3.05
C GLN A 34 -9.32 -0.48 3.40
N TYR A 35 -9.96 0.34 2.57
CA TYR A 35 -10.33 1.72 2.89
C TYR A 35 -11.82 1.78 3.26
N VAL A 36 -12.16 2.59 4.27
CA VAL A 36 -13.56 2.79 4.68
C VAL A 36 -13.79 4.29 4.92
N PRO A 37 -14.58 4.98 4.06
CA PRO A 37 -15.09 4.48 2.77
C PRO A 37 -13.94 4.16 1.80
N ASP A 38 -14.22 3.29 0.83
CA ASP A 38 -13.32 2.91 -0.27
C ASP A 38 -13.39 3.86 -1.47
N THR A 39 -14.27 4.84 -1.41
CA THR A 39 -14.56 5.76 -2.50
C THR A 39 -14.56 7.19 -2.01
N MET A 40 -14.09 8.12 -2.84
CA MET A 40 -14.28 9.55 -2.61
C MET A 40 -14.55 10.35 -3.88
N ILE A 41 -15.28 11.45 -3.70
CA ILE A 41 -15.65 12.37 -4.77
C ILE A 41 -14.72 13.58 -4.74
N ILE A 42 -14.10 13.86 -5.89
CA ILE A 42 -13.34 15.08 -6.20
C ILE A 42 -14.24 15.97 -7.06
N ARG A 43 -14.67 17.10 -6.50
CA ARG A 43 -15.47 18.09 -7.23
C ARG A 43 -14.58 19.05 -7.99
N LYS A 44 -14.82 19.21 -9.29
CA LYS A 44 -14.19 20.22 -10.13
C LYS A 44 -14.71 21.62 -9.81
N GLU A 45 -16.03 21.72 -9.62
CA GLU A 45 -16.68 22.94 -9.15
C GLU A 45 -16.80 22.89 -7.62
N LEU A 46 -15.97 23.69 -6.94
CA LEU A 46 -15.96 23.75 -5.48
C LEU A 46 -17.22 24.41 -4.95
N ASP A 47 -17.89 23.73 -4.01
CA ASP A 47 -19.06 24.26 -3.34
C ASP A 47 -18.65 25.44 -2.42
N PRO A 48 -19.24 26.64 -2.56
CA PRO A 48 -18.85 27.81 -1.79
C PRO A 48 -18.96 27.66 -0.27
N LEU A 49 -19.82 26.76 0.22
CA LEU A 49 -20.04 26.51 1.64
C LEU A 49 -19.27 25.27 2.11
N LYS A 50 -19.43 24.12 1.43
CA LYS A 50 -18.81 22.86 1.84
C LYS A 50 -17.29 22.86 1.66
N ASP A 51 -16.80 23.49 0.61
CA ASP A 51 -15.38 23.54 0.27
C ASP A 51 -14.72 24.88 0.65
N ALA A 52 -15.40 25.74 1.41
CA ALA A 52 -14.90 27.05 1.83
C ALA A 52 -13.50 26.98 2.47
N TYR A 53 -13.34 26.12 3.48
CA TYR A 53 -12.07 25.93 4.18
C TYR A 53 -11.01 25.30 3.28
N ARG A 54 -11.40 24.38 2.39
CA ARG A 54 -10.50 23.74 1.43
C ARG A 54 -9.97 24.76 0.43
N LYS A 55 -10.85 25.62 -0.10
CA LYS A 55 -10.52 26.72 -1.02
C LYS A 55 -9.62 27.76 -0.36
N MET A 56 -9.91 28.15 0.89
CA MET A 56 -9.12 29.13 1.64
C MET A 56 -7.69 28.66 1.89
N ASN A 57 -7.49 27.37 2.16
CA ASN A 57 -6.19 26.82 2.52
C ASN A 57 -5.49 26.08 1.36
N ASN A 58 -6.08 26.08 0.17
CA ASN A 58 -5.64 25.23 -0.95
C ASN A 58 -5.43 23.76 -0.55
N ALA A 59 -6.31 23.24 0.30
CA ALA A 59 -6.13 21.92 0.91
C ALA A 59 -6.41 20.79 -0.11
N PRO A 60 -5.60 19.73 -0.13
CA PRO A 60 -5.83 18.60 -1.02
C PRO A 60 -7.09 17.81 -0.63
N TRP A 61 -7.52 16.96 -1.56
CA TRP A 61 -8.41 15.84 -1.29
C TRP A 61 -7.59 14.74 -0.64
N VAL A 62 -8.06 14.20 0.49
CA VAL A 62 -7.30 13.22 1.27
C VAL A 62 -8.20 12.03 1.58
N SER A 63 -7.75 10.83 1.22
CA SER A 63 -8.46 9.59 1.53
C SER A 63 -8.37 9.23 3.02
N PRO A 64 -9.22 8.31 3.52
CA PRO A 64 -9.00 7.64 4.79
C PRO A 64 -7.65 6.93 4.84
N LYS A 65 -7.23 6.48 6.03
CA LYS A 65 -6.10 5.56 6.13
C LYS A 65 -6.53 4.17 5.67
N CYS A 66 -5.61 3.39 5.11
CA CYS A 66 -5.80 1.96 4.92
C CYS A 66 -5.92 1.29 6.31
N GLN A 67 -6.89 0.40 6.48
CA GLN A 67 -7.18 -0.34 7.70
C GLN A 67 -7.01 -1.83 7.46
N GLY A 68 -6.90 -2.63 8.53
CA GLY A 68 -6.82 -4.09 8.41
C GLY A 68 -5.49 -4.62 7.86
N VAL A 69 -4.46 -3.77 7.86
CA VAL A 69 -3.06 -4.14 7.66
C VAL A 69 -2.46 -4.42 9.02
N ASP A 70 -2.04 -5.66 9.25
CA ASP A 70 -1.27 -6.05 10.43
C ASP A 70 0.14 -6.45 10.01
N GLY A 71 1.15 -5.95 10.69
CA GLY A 71 2.52 -6.21 10.27
C GLY A 71 3.56 -5.46 11.07
N THR A 72 4.79 -5.97 11.00
CA THR A 72 5.92 -5.38 11.71
C THR A 72 6.28 -4.02 11.11
N ALA A 73 6.40 -3.00 11.95
CA ALA A 73 6.80 -1.67 11.53
C ALA A 73 8.29 -1.62 11.14
N PRO A 74 8.69 -0.75 10.19
CA PRO A 74 7.87 0.21 9.47
C PRO A 74 7.09 -0.41 8.31
N LEU A 75 5.81 -0.03 8.19
CA LEU A 75 4.99 -0.33 7.02
C LEU A 75 5.15 0.77 5.96
N LEU A 76 5.47 0.38 4.74
CA LEU A 76 5.60 1.25 3.57
C LEU A 76 4.39 1.07 2.67
N PHE A 77 3.92 2.17 2.09
CA PHE A 77 2.78 2.19 1.17
C PHE A 77 3.20 2.83 -0.15
N GLU A 78 2.85 2.20 -1.26
CA GLU A 78 3.23 2.63 -2.60
C GLU A 78 2.03 2.50 -3.55
N ILE A 79 1.79 3.51 -4.38
CA ILE A 79 0.83 3.40 -5.50
C ILE A 79 1.52 2.61 -6.60
N VAL A 80 0.92 1.50 -7.03
CA VAL A 80 1.53 0.61 -8.02
C VAL A 80 0.79 0.55 -9.34
N ASP A 81 -0.47 0.95 -9.34
CA ASP A 81 -1.27 1.06 -10.55
C ASP A 81 -2.43 2.03 -10.32
N VAL A 82 -2.79 2.75 -11.37
CA VAL A 82 -4.02 3.54 -11.46
C VAL A 82 -4.68 3.20 -12.78
N THR A 83 -5.92 2.73 -12.72
CA THR A 83 -6.72 2.43 -13.91
C THR A 83 -7.93 3.34 -14.00
N SER A 84 -8.44 3.54 -15.21
CA SER A 84 -9.66 4.31 -15.46
C SER A 84 -10.39 3.79 -16.68
N VAL A 85 -11.73 3.79 -16.62
CA VAL A 85 -12.61 3.35 -17.72
C VAL A 85 -13.00 4.51 -18.62
N ASP A 86 -13.13 5.70 -18.05
CA ASP A 86 -13.76 6.88 -18.65
C ASP A 86 -12.91 8.15 -18.49
N GLY A 87 -11.69 8.03 -17.96
CA GLY A 87 -10.76 9.13 -17.74
C GLY A 87 -9.33 8.85 -18.22
N ASP A 88 -8.43 9.80 -17.96
CA ASP A 88 -6.99 9.68 -18.21
C ASP A 88 -6.25 9.24 -16.93
N ALA A 89 -6.03 7.93 -16.80
CA ALA A 89 -5.44 7.33 -15.61
C ALA A 89 -3.99 7.79 -15.38
N ALA A 90 -3.18 7.89 -16.43
CA ALA A 90 -1.78 8.32 -16.34
C ALA A 90 -1.68 9.78 -15.87
N MET A 91 -2.56 10.65 -16.36
CA MET A 91 -2.64 12.03 -15.87
C MET A 91 -3.07 12.07 -14.41
N PHE A 92 -4.09 11.30 -14.01
CA PHE A 92 -4.55 11.24 -12.63
C PHE A 92 -3.42 10.79 -11.69
N GLU A 93 -2.74 9.69 -12.04
CA GLU A 93 -1.62 9.13 -11.28
C GLU A 93 -0.49 10.15 -11.07
N SER A 94 -0.17 10.96 -12.10
CA SER A 94 0.90 11.96 -12.01
C SER A 94 0.71 13.01 -10.91
N PHE A 95 -0.52 13.20 -10.44
CA PHE A 95 -0.87 14.11 -9.35
C PHE A 95 -1.09 13.41 -8.01
N LEU A 96 -1.34 12.11 -8.02
CA LEU A 96 -1.67 11.34 -6.82
C LEU A 96 -0.42 11.06 -5.99
N LYS A 97 -0.51 11.28 -4.69
CA LYS A 97 0.56 10.96 -3.75
C LYS A 97 0.04 10.03 -2.68
N ILE A 98 0.88 9.14 -2.18
CA ILE A 98 0.59 8.32 -1.01
C ILE A 98 1.58 8.61 0.11
N ARG A 99 1.08 8.65 1.35
CA ARG A 99 1.90 8.83 2.56
C ARG A 99 1.38 7.95 3.69
N GLY A 100 2.16 7.88 4.77
CA GLY A 100 1.98 6.97 5.91
C GLY A 100 0.54 6.60 6.27
N GLY A 101 0.34 5.31 6.61
CA GLY A 101 -0.97 4.71 6.78
C GLY A 101 -1.78 4.59 5.48
N GLY A 102 -1.11 4.68 4.33
CA GLY A 102 -1.74 4.58 3.01
C GLY A 102 -2.64 5.76 2.64
N ARG A 103 -2.53 6.92 3.29
CA ARG A 103 -3.36 8.09 2.92
C ARG A 103 -2.93 8.62 1.57
N MET A 104 -3.90 8.71 0.67
CA MET A 104 -3.71 9.26 -0.66
C MET A 104 -4.11 10.73 -0.67
N GLU A 105 -3.32 11.55 -1.34
CA GLU A 105 -3.55 12.99 -1.50
C GLU A 105 -3.62 13.34 -2.97
N PHE A 106 -4.68 14.06 -3.31
CA PHE A 106 -4.88 14.61 -4.65
C PHE A 106 -5.05 16.13 -4.57
N PRO A 107 -4.31 16.91 -5.37
CA PRO A 107 -4.31 18.37 -5.28
C PRO A 107 -5.68 18.98 -5.57
N LEU A 108 -5.92 20.17 -5.01
CA LEU A 108 -7.21 20.86 -5.17
C LEU A 108 -7.47 21.35 -6.60
N LYS A 109 -6.42 21.83 -7.28
CA LYS A 109 -6.53 22.55 -8.55
C LYS A 109 -5.70 21.85 -9.62
N VAL A 110 -6.29 20.85 -10.26
CA VAL A 110 -5.71 20.17 -11.42
C VAL A 110 -6.78 19.89 -12.46
N SER A 111 -6.37 19.90 -13.73
CA SER A 111 -7.27 19.66 -14.86
C SER A 111 -7.21 18.20 -15.27
N VAL A 112 -7.77 17.33 -14.43
CA VAL A 112 -7.96 15.92 -14.76
C VAL A 112 -9.37 15.71 -15.33
N PRO A 113 -9.57 14.83 -16.33
CA PRO A 113 -10.89 14.52 -16.86
C PRO A 113 -11.86 14.05 -15.77
N VAL A 114 -13.16 14.21 -16.05
CA VAL A 114 -14.21 13.52 -15.30
C VAL A 114 -14.01 12.02 -15.51
N GLY A 115 -14.19 11.23 -14.47
CA GLY A 115 -14.06 9.78 -14.57
C GLY A 115 -13.87 9.08 -13.22
N HIS A 116 -13.79 7.76 -13.30
CA HIS A 116 -13.58 6.84 -12.20
C HIS A 116 -12.15 6.30 -12.27
N TYR A 117 -11.41 6.45 -11.18
CA TYR A 117 -10.01 6.11 -11.09
C TYR A 117 -9.82 5.11 -9.96
N LEU A 118 -9.45 3.87 -10.29
CA LEU A 118 -9.21 2.80 -9.34
C LEU A 118 -7.72 2.71 -9.06
N VAL A 119 -7.35 2.66 -7.78
CA VAL A 119 -5.96 2.71 -7.33
C VAL A 119 -5.60 1.39 -6.66
N SER A 120 -4.50 0.79 -7.12
CA SER A 120 -3.87 -0.36 -6.47
C SER A 120 -2.70 0.08 -5.60
N VAL A 121 -2.60 -0.47 -4.39
CA VAL A 121 -1.58 -0.08 -3.40
C VAL A 121 -0.78 -1.29 -2.97
N ARG A 122 0.55 -1.16 -2.97
CA ARG A 122 1.46 -2.11 -2.32
C ARG A 122 1.70 -1.71 -0.88
N VAL A 123 1.69 -2.70 -0.01
CA VAL A 123 2.14 -2.60 1.37
C VAL A 123 3.33 -3.51 1.59
N SER A 124 4.38 -3.00 2.20
CA SER A 124 5.60 -3.77 2.45
C SER A 124 6.24 -3.43 3.79
N ASN A 125 7.04 -4.36 4.29
CA ASN A 125 7.96 -4.17 5.41
C ASN A 125 9.22 -5.02 5.18
N GLU A 126 10.04 -5.17 6.21
CA GLU A 126 11.23 -6.03 6.12
C GLU A 126 10.79 -7.47 5.83
N GLY A 127 11.14 -7.97 4.64
CA GLY A 127 10.91 -9.36 4.23
C GLY A 127 9.59 -9.64 3.53
N TYR A 128 8.59 -8.76 3.58
CA TYR A 128 7.26 -8.99 2.99
C TYR A 128 6.77 -7.83 2.13
N SER A 129 6.02 -8.14 1.08
CA SER A 129 5.46 -7.18 0.14
C SER A 129 4.24 -7.78 -0.53
N GLU A 130 3.10 -7.09 -0.44
CA GLU A 130 1.83 -7.54 -1.01
C GLU A 130 1.10 -6.36 -1.68
N VAL A 131 0.37 -6.65 -2.76
CA VAL A 131 -0.43 -5.66 -3.49
C VAL A 131 -1.90 -5.88 -3.15
N ILE A 132 -2.60 -4.80 -2.80
CA ILE A 132 -4.05 -4.74 -2.72
C ILE A 132 -4.55 -4.09 -4.03
N PRO A 133 -5.08 -4.88 -4.97
CA PRO A 133 -5.55 -4.35 -6.25
C PRO A 133 -6.84 -3.54 -6.06
N ASP A 134 -7.00 -2.48 -6.84
CA ASP A 134 -8.25 -1.70 -6.97
C ASP A 134 -8.89 -1.31 -5.63
N VAL A 135 -8.06 -0.99 -4.63
CA VAL A 135 -8.46 -0.87 -3.22
C VAL A 135 -9.14 0.46 -2.89
N PHE A 136 -9.02 1.47 -3.76
CA PHE A 136 -9.64 2.78 -3.55
C PHE A 136 -10.08 3.41 -4.87
N THR A 137 -11.27 4.01 -4.88
CA THR A 137 -11.84 4.68 -6.04
C THR A 137 -11.93 6.18 -5.84
N PHE A 138 -11.36 6.95 -6.76
CA PHE A 138 -11.64 8.38 -6.89
C PHE A 138 -12.65 8.61 -8.01
N ILE A 139 -13.68 9.40 -7.72
CA ILE A 139 -14.67 9.85 -8.71
C ILE A 139 -14.46 11.34 -8.92
N VAL A 140 -14.07 11.73 -10.14
CA VAL A 140 -13.92 13.15 -10.52
C VAL A 140 -15.18 13.59 -11.26
N GLU A 141 -15.89 14.59 -10.73
CA GLU A 141 -17.12 15.16 -11.30
C GLU A 141 -17.11 16.70 -11.32
#